data_AF-A0A0C2WAA4-F1
#
_entry.id   AF-A0A0C2WAA4-F1
#
_cell.length_a   1.000
_cell.length_b   1.000
_cell.length_c   1.000
_cell.angle_alpha   90.00
_cell.angle_beta   90.00
_cell.angle_gamma   90.00
#
_symmetry.space_group_name_H-M   'P 1'
#
loop_
_entity.id
_entity.type
_entity.pdbx_description
1 polymer ?
#
loop_
_entity_poly.entity_id
_entity_poly.type
_entity_poly.pdbx_seq_one_letter_code
_entity_poly.pdbx_strand_id
1 'polypeptide(L)'
;MSILASSSLSVEVWQLILRHAISVADFLDPDSFEGDLKRHGFGAECRHKEDEEVYWEAERARKRLVRVCKSWRGYLSLFEHRFVRMSDIWHRRIDKTAILKATRIDVATFTCSCAEICDEVADLSSRFSTFCVEIVRESRNLPVEILQGFDKFAEEVWDAQVFTLLDRLQVVLSPLSNRGVRIPSLSQIPTLRNFWPGVYSEFPKKYLVFKSPVTLFYVTNSTPSATSFDWDLPSLRHLYIGRGHTVEPMTFTVSILLPMLRLVGRRLRSLYIVNRGGIHASVADIWNLCPVVERIRPGMEVRKPPPLNHPVHTLSTPLQYFSVTLEWPNLRRVILENASPYVPDDTKAMLVRWSESKKMCSWSLEDDKGEYWDPSKWKASQ
;
A
#
# COMPACT_ATOMS: atom_id res chain seq x y z
N MET A 1 -19.52 30.20 -48.03
CA MET A 1 -18.98 28.83 -48.06
C MET A 1 -19.06 28.27 -46.66
N SER A 2 -20.04 27.39 -46.42
CA SER A 2 -20.18 26.68 -45.14
C SER A 2 -19.33 25.43 -45.20
N ILE A 3 -18.17 25.45 -44.52
CA ILE A 3 -17.45 24.22 -44.22
C ILE A 3 -18.27 23.54 -43.11
N LEU A 4 -19.26 22.76 -43.52
CA LEU A 4 -19.87 21.74 -42.68
C LEU A 4 -18.79 20.69 -42.43
N ALA A 5 -17.91 20.97 -41.48
CA ALA A 5 -17.02 19.98 -40.94
C ALA A 5 -17.90 18.85 -40.41
N SER A 6 -17.79 17.68 -41.05
CA SER A 6 -18.19 16.40 -40.49
C SER A 6 -17.39 16.20 -39.19
N SER A 7 -17.86 16.79 -38.10
CA SER A 7 -17.13 16.86 -36.82
C SER A 7 -17.75 15.93 -35.78
N SER A 8 -18.33 14.81 -36.20
CA SER A 8 -18.74 13.76 -35.28
C SER A 8 -17.55 12.85 -35.00
N LEU A 9 -16.96 12.96 -33.81
CA LEU A 9 -16.02 11.95 -33.32
C LEU A 9 -16.69 10.57 -33.39
N SER A 10 -15.91 9.56 -33.80
CA SER A 10 -16.36 8.16 -33.81
C SER A 10 -16.77 7.70 -32.40
N VAL A 11 -17.64 6.68 -32.33
CA VAL A 11 -18.14 6.12 -31.06
C VAL A 11 -16.98 5.65 -30.17
N GLU A 12 -15.95 5.05 -30.76
CA GLU A 12 -14.77 4.52 -30.09
C GLU A 12 -13.97 5.64 -29.40
N VAL A 13 -13.79 6.77 -30.09
CA VAL A 13 -13.12 7.95 -29.52
C VAL A 13 -13.95 8.54 -28.38
N TRP A 14 -15.28 8.61 -28.51
CA TRP A 14 -16.13 9.03 -27.39
C TRP A 14 -16.04 8.07 -26.19
N GLN A 15 -16.05 6.76 -26.42
CA GLN A 15 -15.91 5.76 -25.36
C GLN A 15 -14.56 5.87 -24.65
N LEU A 16 -13.48 6.18 -25.37
CA LEU A 16 -12.15 6.45 -24.83
C LEU A 16 -12.17 7.71 -23.94
N ILE A 17 -12.71 8.82 -24.44
CA ILE A 17 -12.85 10.07 -23.69
C ILE A 17 -13.64 9.84 -22.40
N LEU A 18 -14.78 9.14 -22.50
CA LEU A 18 -15.64 8.83 -21.37
C LEU A 18 -14.92 7.96 -20.34
N ARG A 19 -14.18 6.94 -20.78
CA ARG A 19 -13.39 6.08 -19.88
C ARG A 19 -12.31 6.88 -19.16
N HIS A 20 -11.58 7.77 -19.85
CA HIS A 20 -10.60 8.64 -19.23
C HIS A 20 -11.22 9.61 -18.22
N ALA A 21 -12.40 10.16 -18.52
CA ALA A 21 -13.09 11.10 -17.64
C ALA A 21 -13.53 10.49 -16.29
N ILE A 22 -13.58 9.15 -16.18
CA ILE A 22 -13.96 8.43 -14.95
C ILE A 22 -12.86 7.46 -14.48
N SER A 23 -11.65 7.61 -15.03
CA SER A 23 -10.51 6.73 -14.75
C SER A 23 -9.91 7.07 -13.39
N VAL A 24 -9.72 6.04 -12.57
CA VAL A 24 -9.09 6.12 -11.25
C VAL A 24 -8.21 4.89 -11.06
N ALA A 25 -7.22 4.75 -11.95
CA ALA A 25 -6.37 3.56 -12.03
C ALA A 25 -5.70 3.28 -10.67
N ASP A 26 -5.11 4.28 -10.05
CA ASP A 26 -4.41 4.12 -8.76
C ASP A 26 -5.31 3.60 -7.62
N PHE A 27 -6.64 3.79 -7.73
CA PHE A 27 -7.61 3.35 -6.73
C PHE A 27 -8.26 1.98 -7.05
N LEU A 28 -8.47 1.67 -8.34
CA LEU A 28 -9.20 0.46 -8.77
C LEU A 28 -8.31 -0.62 -9.43
N ASP A 29 -7.05 -0.33 -9.74
CA ASP A 29 -6.16 -1.24 -10.47
C ASP A 29 -5.22 -1.98 -9.49
N PRO A 30 -5.30 -3.32 -9.39
CA PRO A 30 -4.35 -4.14 -8.62
C PRO A 30 -2.88 -3.99 -9.04
N ASP A 31 -2.59 -3.68 -10.30
CA ASP A 31 -1.23 -3.55 -10.82
C ASP A 31 -0.60 -2.19 -10.52
N SER A 32 -1.43 -1.16 -10.30
CA SER A 32 -0.96 0.16 -9.83
C SER A 32 -0.17 0.03 -8.52
N PHE A 33 -0.46 -1.01 -7.73
CA PHE A 33 0.22 -1.23 -6.46
C PHE A 33 1.73 -1.41 -6.62
N GLU A 34 2.18 -2.11 -7.67
CA GLU A 34 3.60 -2.29 -7.97
C GLU A 34 4.22 -1.03 -8.59
N GLY A 35 3.47 -0.34 -9.45
CA GLY A 35 3.89 0.92 -10.08
C GLY A 35 4.19 2.01 -9.05
N ASP A 36 3.35 2.13 -8.03
CA ASP A 36 3.54 3.11 -6.97
C ASP A 36 4.67 2.74 -6.01
N LEU A 37 4.87 1.44 -5.72
CA LEU A 37 6.06 1.03 -4.98
C LEU A 37 7.35 1.39 -5.72
N LYS A 38 7.31 1.47 -7.05
CA LYS A 38 8.43 1.94 -7.87
C LYS A 38 8.62 3.46 -7.78
N ARG A 39 7.53 4.22 -7.67
CA ARG A 39 7.50 5.69 -7.69
C ARG A 39 7.53 6.37 -6.33
N HIS A 40 7.05 5.75 -5.27
CA HIS A 40 6.78 6.40 -3.98
C HIS A 40 7.33 5.56 -2.82
N GLY A 41 7.42 4.24 -3.02
CA GLY A 41 7.91 3.32 -1.99
C GLY A 41 6.81 2.91 -1.01
N PHE A 42 7.18 2.40 0.18
CA PHE A 42 6.22 2.03 1.22
C PHE A 42 6.18 3.10 2.32
N GLY A 43 4.99 3.62 2.64
CA GLY A 43 4.82 4.59 3.73
C GLY A 43 3.46 5.28 3.73
N ALA A 44 3.40 6.46 4.36
CA ALA A 44 2.23 7.35 4.33
C ALA A 44 1.80 7.70 2.89
N GLU A 45 2.69 7.52 1.92
CA GLU A 45 2.47 7.61 0.49
C GLU A 45 1.60 6.51 -0.10
N CYS A 46 1.07 5.57 0.69
CA CYS A 46 0.00 4.69 0.23
C CYS A 46 -1.39 5.24 0.55
N ARG A 47 -1.49 6.39 1.23
CA ARG A 47 -2.75 7.04 1.57
C ARG A 47 -3.57 7.40 0.34
N HIS A 48 -2.96 7.75 -0.79
CA HIS A 48 -3.72 8.03 -2.02
C HIS A 48 -4.46 6.80 -2.54
N LYS A 49 -3.99 5.60 -2.22
CA LYS A 49 -4.73 4.36 -2.54
C LYS A 49 -5.93 4.17 -1.65
N GLU A 50 -5.90 4.72 -0.44
CA GLU A 50 -7.03 4.79 0.49
C GLU A 50 -7.87 6.06 0.29
N ASP A 51 -7.45 6.96 -0.60
CA ASP A 51 -8.14 8.21 -0.86
C ASP A 51 -9.35 7.98 -1.76
N GLU A 52 -10.47 7.77 -1.09
CA GLU A 52 -11.74 7.54 -1.73
C GLU A 52 -12.31 8.81 -2.38
N GLU A 53 -11.80 10.01 -2.02
CA GLU A 53 -12.28 11.27 -2.59
C GLU A 53 -12.11 11.27 -4.11
N VAL A 54 -10.97 10.77 -4.59
CA VAL A 54 -10.65 10.63 -6.02
C VAL A 54 -11.68 9.74 -6.72
N TYR A 55 -12.06 8.62 -6.11
CA TYR A 55 -13.11 7.74 -6.66
C TYR A 55 -14.48 8.45 -6.68
N TRP A 56 -14.86 9.10 -5.59
CA TRP A 56 -16.14 9.78 -5.49
C TRP A 56 -16.26 10.98 -6.44
N GLU A 57 -15.14 11.64 -6.75
CA GLU A 57 -15.06 12.64 -7.82
C GLU A 57 -15.33 12.06 -9.20
N ALA A 58 -14.67 10.95 -9.52
CA ALA A 58 -14.90 10.24 -10.78
C ALA A 58 -16.36 9.74 -10.90
N GLU A 59 -16.96 9.28 -9.79
CA GLU A 59 -18.35 8.84 -9.77
C GLU A 59 -19.34 10.03 -9.93
N ARG A 60 -19.03 11.19 -9.34
CA ARG A 60 -19.77 12.43 -9.60
C ARG A 60 -19.66 12.86 -11.08
N ALA A 61 -18.48 12.74 -11.68
CA ALA A 61 -18.29 12.99 -13.11
C ALA A 61 -19.12 12.03 -13.96
N ARG A 62 -19.08 10.72 -13.68
CA ARG A 62 -19.90 9.70 -14.33
C ARG A 62 -21.39 10.06 -14.28
N LYS A 63 -21.91 10.39 -13.09
CA LYS A 63 -23.32 10.77 -12.88
C LYS A 63 -23.75 12.03 -13.64
N ARG A 64 -22.83 12.96 -13.92
CA ARG A 64 -23.10 14.10 -14.81
C ARG A 64 -23.14 13.66 -16.27
N LEU A 65 -22.16 12.85 -16.71
CA LEU A 65 -22.03 12.39 -18.09
C LEU A 65 -23.20 11.48 -18.54
N VAL A 66 -23.75 10.63 -17.65
CA VAL A 66 -24.92 9.79 -17.98
C VAL A 66 -26.21 10.56 -18.31
N ARG A 67 -26.24 11.87 -18.02
CA ARG A 67 -27.38 12.75 -18.32
C ARG A 67 -27.31 13.37 -19.71
N VAL A 68 -26.15 13.30 -20.38
CA VAL A 68 -25.91 13.94 -21.68
C VAL A 68 -26.75 13.29 -22.79
N CYS A 69 -26.67 11.97 -22.94
CA CYS A 69 -27.49 11.24 -23.92
C CYS A 69 -27.68 9.76 -23.54
N LYS A 70 -28.62 9.08 -24.20
CA LYS A 70 -28.93 7.66 -23.95
C LYS A 70 -27.75 6.73 -24.22
N SER A 71 -26.97 7.01 -25.26
CA SER A 71 -25.79 6.21 -25.60
C SER A 71 -24.73 6.28 -24.50
N TRP A 72 -24.43 7.47 -23.99
CA TRP A 72 -23.48 7.65 -22.88
C TRP A 72 -24.00 7.00 -21.60
N ARG A 73 -25.30 7.11 -21.31
CA ARG A 73 -25.93 6.41 -20.18
C ARG A 73 -25.69 4.91 -20.26
N GLY A 74 -25.96 4.28 -21.41
CA GLY A 74 -25.80 2.84 -21.60
C GLY A 74 -24.34 2.37 -21.51
N TYR A 75 -23.39 3.15 -22.00
CA TYR A 75 -21.97 2.83 -21.85
C TYR A 75 -21.48 3.01 -20.41
N LEU A 76 -21.82 4.13 -19.77
CA LEU A 76 -21.35 4.47 -18.42
C LEU A 76 -22.03 3.69 -17.30
N SER A 77 -23.17 3.02 -17.55
CA SER A 77 -23.76 2.07 -16.59
C SER A 77 -22.89 0.83 -16.39
N LEU A 78 -21.98 0.52 -17.32
CA LEU A 78 -21.01 -0.57 -17.14
C LEU A 78 -19.96 -0.29 -16.05
N PHE A 79 -19.84 0.98 -15.64
CA PHE A 79 -18.83 1.44 -14.68
C PHE A 79 -19.43 1.89 -13.35
N GLU A 80 -20.70 1.57 -13.11
CA GLU A 80 -21.36 1.85 -11.82
C GLU A 80 -20.90 0.89 -10.74
N HIS A 81 -20.81 1.38 -9.49
CA HIS A 81 -20.50 0.57 -8.32
C HIS A 81 -19.17 -0.21 -8.40
N ARG A 82 -18.16 0.31 -9.12
CA ARG A 82 -16.82 -0.29 -9.16
C ARG A 82 -16.13 -0.34 -7.80
N PHE A 83 -16.51 0.59 -6.91
CA PHE A 83 -16.18 0.56 -5.49
C PHE A 83 -17.46 0.56 -4.66
N VAL A 84 -17.49 -0.31 -3.64
CA VAL A 84 -18.61 -0.52 -2.73
C VAL A 84 -18.10 -0.50 -1.29
N ARG A 85 -18.68 0.38 -0.46
CA ARG A 85 -18.57 0.28 1.00
C ARG A 85 -19.69 -0.60 1.52
N MET A 86 -19.37 -1.60 2.34
CA MET A 86 -20.40 -2.44 2.97
C MET A 86 -21.34 -1.63 3.87
N SER A 87 -20.84 -0.54 4.47
CA SER A 87 -21.64 0.39 5.25
C SER A 87 -22.72 1.10 4.42
N ASP A 88 -22.52 1.31 3.11
CA ASP A 88 -23.56 1.89 2.25
C ASP A 88 -24.68 0.89 1.95
N ILE A 89 -24.38 -0.42 1.86
CA ILE A 89 -25.39 -1.47 1.74
C ILE A 89 -26.15 -1.62 3.07
N TRP A 90 -25.43 -1.65 4.20
CA TRP A 90 -26.03 -1.72 5.54
C TRP A 90 -27.05 -0.60 5.78
N HIS A 91 -26.70 0.63 5.39
CA HIS A 91 -27.61 1.78 5.46
C HIS A 91 -28.64 1.85 4.33
N ARG A 92 -28.74 0.82 3.47
CA ARG A 92 -29.66 0.76 2.32
C ARG A 92 -29.52 1.94 1.34
N ARG A 93 -28.33 2.57 1.28
CA ARG A 93 -28.02 3.66 0.34
C ARG A 93 -27.79 3.14 -1.07
N ILE A 94 -27.33 1.90 -1.16
CA ILE A 94 -27.17 1.14 -2.40
C ILE A 94 -27.76 -0.25 -2.22
N ASP A 95 -28.22 -0.85 -3.31
CA ASP A 95 -28.74 -2.21 -3.31
C ASP A 95 -27.60 -3.23 -3.13
N LYS A 96 -27.88 -4.34 -2.44
CA LYS A 96 -26.87 -5.38 -2.19
C LYS A 96 -26.28 -5.97 -3.48
N THR A 97 -27.03 -5.99 -4.58
CA THR A 97 -26.54 -6.46 -5.89
C THR A 97 -25.42 -5.60 -6.48
N ALA A 98 -25.19 -4.39 -5.96
CA ALA A 98 -24.07 -3.54 -6.35
C ALA A 98 -22.70 -4.23 -6.17
N ILE A 99 -22.61 -5.14 -5.18
CA ILE A 99 -21.39 -5.91 -4.91
C ILE A 99 -20.93 -6.77 -6.10
N LEU A 100 -21.88 -7.22 -6.94
CA LEU A 100 -21.60 -8.05 -8.11
C LEU A 100 -20.85 -7.28 -9.22
N LYS A 101 -20.79 -5.94 -9.11
CA LYS A 101 -20.08 -5.05 -10.04
C LYS A 101 -18.81 -4.45 -9.43
N ALA A 102 -18.54 -4.74 -8.15
CA ALA A 102 -17.44 -4.14 -7.42
C ALA A 102 -16.10 -4.78 -7.83
N THR A 103 -15.16 -3.94 -8.25
CA THR A 103 -13.74 -4.30 -8.37
C THR A 103 -13.06 -4.20 -7.01
N ARG A 104 -13.47 -3.20 -6.21
CA ARG A 104 -12.97 -2.94 -4.86
C ARG A 104 -14.11 -2.93 -3.86
N ILE A 105 -13.94 -3.61 -2.74
CA ILE A 105 -14.88 -3.57 -1.62
C ILE A 105 -14.14 -3.07 -0.38
N ASP A 106 -14.77 -2.14 0.32
CA ASP A 106 -14.37 -1.74 1.67
C ASP A 106 -15.31 -2.35 2.71
N VAL A 107 -14.73 -3.13 3.62
CA VAL A 107 -15.39 -3.74 4.77
C VAL A 107 -14.95 -3.12 6.10
N ALA A 108 -14.31 -1.93 6.06
CA ALA A 108 -13.81 -1.17 7.21
C ALA A 108 -14.81 -1.04 8.34
N THR A 109 -14.25 -0.81 9.54
CA THR A 109 -14.98 -0.65 10.78
C THR A 109 -16.15 0.28 10.59
N PHE A 110 -17.27 -0.18 11.09
CA PHE A 110 -18.46 0.62 11.13
C PHE A 110 -18.26 1.78 12.13
N THR A 111 -17.82 2.94 11.65
CA THR A 111 -17.68 4.16 12.47
C THR A 111 -18.90 5.08 12.36
N CYS A 112 -20.06 4.55 11.95
CA CYS A 112 -21.27 5.35 11.82
C CYS A 112 -21.99 5.47 13.17
N SER A 113 -22.45 6.69 13.47
CA SER A 113 -23.23 7.05 14.65
C SER A 113 -24.60 7.61 14.25
N CYS A 114 -25.24 7.02 13.23
CA CYS A 114 -26.54 7.51 12.78
C CYS A 114 -27.67 6.97 13.66
N ALA A 115 -28.54 7.87 14.12
CA ALA A 115 -29.64 7.53 15.02
C ALA A 115 -30.61 6.49 14.45
N GLU A 116 -30.84 6.51 13.14
CA GLU A 116 -31.85 5.68 12.48
C GLU A 116 -31.50 4.19 12.45
N ILE A 117 -30.21 3.85 12.43
CA ILE A 117 -29.74 2.47 12.18
C ILE A 117 -28.75 2.00 13.24
N CYS A 118 -28.03 2.90 13.92
CA CYS A 118 -26.86 2.56 14.73
C CYS A 118 -27.09 2.74 16.24
N ASP A 119 -27.83 3.76 16.66
CA ASP A 119 -27.85 4.22 18.06
C ASP A 119 -28.53 3.23 19.04
N GLU A 120 -29.27 2.23 18.54
CA GLU A 120 -29.98 1.25 19.36
C GLU A 120 -29.44 -0.19 19.20
N VAL A 121 -28.40 -0.38 18.39
CA VAL A 121 -27.89 -1.71 18.10
C VAL A 121 -26.78 -2.08 19.08
N ALA A 122 -27.16 -2.82 20.12
CA ALA A 122 -26.17 -3.51 20.94
C ALA A 122 -25.30 -4.43 20.04
N ASP A 123 -23.99 -4.36 20.24
CA ASP A 123 -23.00 -5.14 19.48
C ASP A 123 -23.02 -4.88 17.97
N LEU A 124 -23.22 -3.62 17.59
CA LEU A 124 -23.25 -3.14 16.21
C LEU A 124 -22.09 -3.64 15.35
N SER A 125 -20.88 -3.70 15.91
CA SER A 125 -19.69 -4.16 15.20
C SER A 125 -19.78 -5.64 14.81
N SER A 126 -20.21 -6.51 15.73
CA SER A 126 -20.43 -7.94 15.45
C SER A 126 -21.52 -8.12 14.39
N ARG A 127 -22.68 -7.47 14.55
CA ARG A 127 -23.78 -7.58 13.57
C ARG A 127 -23.38 -7.10 12.18
N PHE A 128 -22.62 -6.02 12.09
CA PHE A 128 -22.11 -5.53 10.81
C PHE A 128 -21.13 -6.52 10.18
N SER A 129 -20.26 -7.15 10.98
CA SER A 129 -19.34 -8.19 10.53
C SER A 129 -20.09 -9.41 9.99
N THR A 130 -21.04 -9.95 10.75
CA THR A 130 -21.92 -11.04 10.31
C THR A 130 -22.63 -10.69 9.00
N PHE A 131 -23.16 -9.48 8.88
CA PHE A 131 -23.78 -9.01 7.64
C PHE A 131 -22.81 -8.98 6.46
N CYS A 132 -21.58 -8.48 6.65
CA CYS A 132 -20.57 -8.49 5.59
C CYS A 132 -20.29 -9.93 5.13
N VAL A 133 -20.15 -10.87 6.07
CA VAL A 133 -19.96 -12.30 5.77
C VAL A 133 -21.13 -12.86 4.96
N GLU A 134 -22.36 -12.59 5.37
CA GLU A 134 -23.56 -13.06 4.68
C GLU A 134 -23.63 -12.53 3.25
N ILE A 135 -23.43 -11.22 3.07
CA ILE A 135 -23.48 -10.59 1.74
C ILE A 135 -22.42 -11.19 0.81
N VAL A 136 -21.19 -11.39 1.29
CA VAL A 136 -20.13 -11.99 0.45
C VAL A 136 -20.43 -13.47 0.17
N ARG A 137 -20.95 -14.23 1.15
CA ARG A 137 -21.35 -15.64 0.97
C ARG A 137 -22.48 -15.81 -0.03
N GLU A 138 -23.48 -14.95 0.00
CA GLU A 138 -24.60 -14.95 -0.95
C GLU A 138 -24.12 -14.67 -2.38
N SER A 139 -23.08 -13.84 -2.51
CA SER A 139 -22.66 -13.29 -3.79
C SER A 139 -21.59 -14.13 -4.50
N ARG A 140 -21.84 -15.42 -4.73
CA ARG A 140 -20.87 -16.34 -5.39
C ARG A 140 -20.23 -15.72 -6.64
N ASN A 141 -18.92 -15.94 -6.84
CA ASN A 141 -18.13 -15.46 -7.98
C ASN A 141 -18.01 -13.93 -8.05
N LEU A 142 -17.71 -13.28 -6.93
CA LEU A 142 -17.49 -11.84 -6.92
C LEU A 142 -16.29 -11.47 -7.80
N PRO A 143 -16.39 -10.47 -8.71
CA PRO A 143 -15.27 -10.01 -9.52
C PRO A 143 -14.26 -9.15 -8.73
N VAL A 144 -14.22 -9.32 -7.41
CA VAL A 144 -13.49 -8.45 -6.49
C VAL A 144 -12.01 -8.77 -6.57
N GLU A 145 -11.23 -7.74 -6.87
CA GLU A 145 -9.79 -7.84 -7.00
C GLU A 145 -9.07 -7.15 -5.83
N ILE A 146 -9.73 -6.18 -5.19
CA ILE A 146 -9.19 -5.40 -4.08
C ILE A 146 -10.16 -5.45 -2.90
N LEU A 147 -9.65 -5.79 -1.73
CA LEU A 147 -10.43 -5.85 -0.51
C LEU A 147 -9.78 -4.96 0.55
N GLN A 148 -10.52 -3.99 1.06
CA GLN A 148 -10.07 -2.97 2.00
C GLN A 148 -10.78 -3.11 3.35
N GLY A 149 -10.13 -2.67 4.43
CA GLY A 149 -10.84 -2.31 5.66
C GLY A 149 -11.03 -3.46 6.65
N PHE A 150 -10.03 -4.29 6.89
CA PHE A 150 -10.15 -5.30 7.94
C PHE A 150 -9.65 -4.74 9.26
N ASP A 151 -10.52 -4.66 10.25
CA ASP A 151 -10.13 -4.44 11.64
C ASP A 151 -10.46 -5.67 12.50
N LYS A 152 -10.21 -5.56 13.80
CA LYS A 152 -10.49 -6.60 14.80
C LYS A 152 -11.93 -7.11 14.83
N PHE A 153 -12.90 -6.33 14.37
CA PHE A 153 -14.31 -6.71 14.35
C PHE A 153 -14.67 -7.49 13.08
N ALA A 154 -13.84 -7.41 12.03
CA ALA A 154 -13.98 -8.21 10.82
C ALA A 154 -13.34 -9.62 10.93
N GLU A 155 -12.97 -10.08 12.12
CA GLU A 155 -12.38 -11.41 12.35
C GLU A 155 -13.30 -12.54 11.88
N GLU A 156 -14.61 -12.39 12.06
CA GLU A 156 -15.60 -13.37 11.57
C GLU A 156 -15.55 -13.54 10.04
N VAL A 157 -15.17 -12.51 9.29
CA VAL A 157 -14.98 -12.57 7.83
C VAL A 157 -13.77 -13.44 7.46
N TRP A 158 -12.72 -13.40 8.28
CA TRP A 158 -11.53 -14.24 8.13
C TRP A 158 -11.80 -15.70 8.48
N ASP A 159 -12.45 -15.94 9.62
CA ASP A 159 -12.75 -17.29 10.10
C ASP A 159 -13.77 -18.02 9.23
N ALA A 160 -14.66 -17.27 8.59
CA ALA A 160 -15.68 -17.79 7.69
C ALA A 160 -15.13 -18.37 6.37
N GLN A 161 -13.80 -18.33 6.13
CA GLN A 161 -13.13 -18.78 4.91
C GLN A 161 -13.69 -18.16 3.61
N VAL A 162 -14.26 -16.97 3.74
CA VAL A 162 -14.97 -16.25 2.66
C VAL A 162 -14.06 -15.98 1.46
N PHE A 163 -12.75 -15.92 1.66
CA PHE A 163 -11.76 -15.74 0.61
C PHE A 163 -11.76 -16.84 -0.45
N THR A 164 -12.20 -18.05 -0.11
CA THR A 164 -12.41 -19.12 -1.10
C THR A 164 -13.48 -18.75 -2.13
N LEU A 165 -14.34 -17.78 -1.83
CA LEU A 165 -15.37 -17.23 -2.71
C LEU A 165 -14.86 -16.03 -3.54
N LEU A 166 -13.65 -15.54 -3.24
CA LEU A 166 -13.00 -14.41 -3.90
C LEU A 166 -11.84 -14.92 -4.77
N ASP A 167 -12.19 -15.70 -5.79
CA ASP A 167 -11.23 -16.32 -6.71
C ASP A 167 -10.30 -15.31 -7.40
N ARG A 168 -10.78 -14.08 -7.61
CA ARG A 168 -10.05 -12.99 -8.25
C ARG A 168 -9.30 -12.05 -7.30
N LEU A 169 -9.30 -12.31 -6.00
CA LEU A 169 -8.68 -11.40 -5.03
C LEU A 169 -7.16 -11.29 -5.23
N GLN A 170 -6.70 -10.10 -5.61
CA GLN A 170 -5.28 -9.82 -5.84
C GLN A 170 -4.66 -8.93 -4.76
N VAL A 171 -5.45 -8.09 -4.09
CA VAL A 171 -4.96 -7.10 -3.13
C VAL A 171 -5.80 -7.12 -1.86
N VAL A 172 -5.13 -7.18 -0.70
CA VAL A 172 -5.76 -6.93 0.60
C VAL A 172 -5.11 -5.73 1.25
N LEU A 173 -5.92 -4.75 1.60
CA LEU A 173 -5.55 -3.53 2.32
C LEU A 173 -6.26 -3.52 3.67
N SER A 174 -5.49 -3.37 4.73
CA SER A 174 -6.03 -3.23 6.07
C SER A 174 -5.41 -1.99 6.70
N PRO A 175 -6.13 -0.85 6.70
CA PRO A 175 -5.59 0.40 7.22
C PRO A 175 -5.42 0.40 8.75
N LEU A 176 -6.07 -0.52 9.46
CA LEU A 176 -6.19 -0.48 10.92
C LEU A 176 -5.32 -1.49 11.67
N SER A 177 -5.15 -1.19 12.97
CA SER A 177 -4.39 -1.99 13.93
C SER A 177 -5.10 -3.31 14.24
N ASN A 178 -4.71 -4.39 13.57
CA ASN A 178 -5.26 -5.73 13.76
C ASN A 178 -4.67 -6.47 14.96
N ARG A 179 -4.73 -5.88 16.15
CA ARG A 179 -4.26 -6.56 17.37
C ARG A 179 -5.10 -7.82 17.60
N GLY A 180 -4.44 -8.98 17.53
CA GLY A 180 -5.02 -10.28 17.88
C GLY A 180 -5.81 -10.97 16.78
N VAL A 181 -6.00 -10.35 15.61
CA VAL A 181 -6.70 -10.99 14.49
C VAL A 181 -5.81 -12.05 13.87
N ARG A 182 -6.33 -13.27 13.78
CA ARG A 182 -5.68 -14.34 13.03
C ARG A 182 -5.85 -14.09 11.54
N ILE A 183 -4.76 -13.81 10.86
CA ILE A 183 -4.74 -13.87 9.40
C ILE A 183 -4.94 -15.34 9.01
N PRO A 184 -5.89 -15.71 8.13
CA PRO A 184 -6.07 -17.07 7.67
C PRO A 184 -4.85 -17.48 6.86
N SER A 185 -4.82 -18.76 6.49
CA SER A 185 -3.82 -19.24 5.57
C SER A 185 -4.01 -18.59 4.19
N LEU A 186 -3.20 -17.60 3.82
CA LEU A 186 -3.26 -16.99 2.48
C LEU A 186 -2.95 -18.00 1.36
N SER A 187 -2.46 -19.21 1.69
CA SER A 187 -2.38 -20.33 0.74
C SER A 187 -3.75 -20.69 0.13
N GLN A 188 -4.85 -20.29 0.77
CA GLN A 188 -6.22 -20.42 0.26
C GLN A 188 -6.57 -19.38 -0.81
N ILE A 189 -5.71 -18.39 -1.04
CA ILE A 189 -5.93 -17.27 -1.98
C ILE A 189 -4.79 -17.26 -3.01
N PRO A 190 -4.80 -18.19 -3.98
CA PRO A 190 -3.68 -18.37 -4.91
C PRO A 190 -3.45 -17.14 -5.81
N THR A 191 -4.44 -16.26 -5.96
CA THR A 191 -4.38 -15.04 -6.77
C THR A 191 -3.83 -13.83 -6.02
N LEU A 192 -3.63 -13.93 -4.70
CA LEU A 192 -3.16 -12.82 -3.87
C LEU A 192 -1.73 -12.40 -4.23
N ARG A 193 -1.57 -11.15 -4.69
CA ARG A 193 -0.29 -10.57 -5.10
C ARG A 193 0.22 -9.50 -4.14
N ASN A 194 -0.66 -8.71 -3.55
CA ASN A 194 -0.30 -7.61 -2.65
C ASN A 194 -1.02 -7.77 -1.31
N PHE A 195 -0.26 -7.93 -0.23
CA PHE A 195 -0.83 -8.22 1.08
C PHE A 195 -0.38 -7.23 2.15
N TRP A 196 -1.29 -6.31 2.53
CA TRP A 196 -1.05 -5.24 3.50
C TRP A 196 -2.01 -5.35 4.70
N PRO A 197 -1.73 -6.25 5.66
CA PRO A 197 -2.64 -6.58 6.77
C PRO A 197 -2.73 -5.52 7.87
N GLY A 198 -2.20 -4.32 7.63
CA GLY A 198 -2.14 -3.25 8.62
C GLY A 198 -1.02 -3.41 9.63
N VAL A 199 -0.98 -2.48 10.57
CA VAL A 199 -0.05 -2.55 11.69
C VAL A 199 -0.62 -3.56 12.69
N TYR A 200 0.24 -4.27 13.42
CA TYR A 200 -0.13 -5.10 14.56
C TYR A 200 -0.75 -6.49 14.29
N SER A 201 -0.63 -7.03 13.09
CA SER A 201 -1.26 -8.32 12.72
C SER A 201 -0.45 -9.53 13.18
N GLU A 202 -1.13 -10.54 13.71
CA GLU A 202 -0.51 -11.83 14.05
C GLU A 202 -0.63 -12.80 12.87
N PHE A 203 0.50 -13.14 12.27
CA PHE A 203 0.53 -14.20 11.27
C PHE A 203 0.44 -15.56 11.96
N PRO A 204 -0.29 -16.53 11.38
CA PRO A 204 -0.41 -17.85 11.96
C PRO A 204 0.98 -18.48 12.12
N LYS A 205 1.23 -19.10 13.28
CA LYS A 205 2.52 -19.71 13.65
C LYS A 205 2.96 -20.87 12.76
N LYS A 206 2.11 -21.34 11.84
CA LYS A 206 2.36 -22.51 10.99
C LYS A 206 2.22 -22.15 9.51
N TYR A 207 3.28 -22.47 8.75
CA TYR A 207 3.36 -22.53 7.29
C TYR A 207 2.76 -21.33 6.54
N LEU A 208 3.53 -20.25 6.42
CA LEU A 208 3.26 -19.21 5.43
C LEU A 208 3.85 -19.64 4.08
N VAL A 209 3.20 -20.60 3.41
CA VAL A 209 3.54 -20.97 2.03
C VAL A 209 2.73 -20.05 1.11
N PHE A 210 3.38 -18.99 0.62
CA PHE A 210 2.74 -18.04 -0.28
C PHE A 210 3.53 -17.96 -1.58
N LYS A 211 3.07 -18.70 -2.59
CA LYS A 211 3.72 -18.73 -3.91
C LYS A 211 3.52 -17.44 -4.71
N SER A 212 2.45 -16.70 -4.43
CA SER A 212 1.96 -15.61 -5.29
C SER A 212 2.27 -14.19 -4.83
N PRO A 213 2.40 -13.86 -3.52
CA PRO A 213 2.64 -12.49 -3.11
C PRO A 213 3.93 -11.91 -3.67
N VAL A 214 3.77 -10.79 -4.38
CA VAL A 214 4.85 -9.95 -4.89
C VAL A 214 5.22 -8.90 -3.85
N THR A 215 4.23 -8.43 -3.09
CA THR A 215 4.36 -7.37 -2.09
C THR A 215 3.83 -7.84 -0.74
N LEU A 216 4.64 -7.68 0.31
CA LEU A 216 4.28 -8.01 1.68
C LEU A 216 4.59 -6.86 2.63
N PHE A 217 3.60 -6.48 3.44
CA PHE A 217 3.77 -5.61 4.59
C PHE A 217 3.64 -6.46 5.86
N TYR A 218 4.67 -6.46 6.69
CA TYR A 218 4.74 -7.28 7.90
C TYR A 218 5.17 -6.42 9.08
N VAL A 219 4.35 -6.33 10.13
CA VAL A 219 4.73 -5.68 11.40
C VAL A 219 4.43 -6.62 12.55
N THR A 220 5.47 -6.99 13.29
CA THR A 220 5.36 -7.93 14.41
C THR A 220 5.20 -7.24 15.76
N ASN A 221 4.27 -7.68 16.60
CA ASN A 221 4.11 -7.14 17.97
C ASN A 221 4.51 -8.10 19.07
N SER A 222 4.34 -9.38 18.87
CA SER A 222 4.76 -10.36 19.85
C SER A 222 6.16 -10.80 19.46
N THR A 223 7.01 -11.01 20.46
CA THR A 223 8.19 -11.85 20.26
C THR A 223 7.64 -13.20 19.83
N PRO A 224 7.83 -13.63 18.58
CA PRO A 224 7.36 -14.94 18.16
C PRO A 224 8.06 -15.97 19.06
N SER A 225 7.42 -17.11 19.28
CA SER A 225 8.17 -18.33 19.56
C SER A 225 9.05 -18.57 18.32
N ALA A 226 10.26 -18.02 18.35
CA ALA A 226 11.10 -17.60 17.21
C ALA A 226 11.67 -18.71 16.32
N THR A 227 11.12 -19.93 16.36
CA THR A 227 11.87 -21.12 15.91
C THR A 227 11.30 -21.87 14.72
N SER A 228 10.17 -21.49 14.12
CA SER A 228 9.73 -22.16 12.88
C SER A 228 8.93 -21.25 11.94
N PHE A 229 9.57 -20.21 11.42
CA PHE A 229 9.05 -19.55 10.22
C PHE A 229 9.41 -20.40 9.00
N ASP A 230 8.60 -21.42 8.73
CA ASP A 230 8.60 -22.13 7.44
C ASP A 230 7.90 -21.26 6.40
N TRP A 231 8.58 -20.19 6.00
CA TRP A 231 8.09 -19.27 4.98
C TRP A 231 8.62 -19.73 3.63
N ASP A 232 7.72 -19.82 2.65
CA ASP A 232 8.09 -20.01 1.25
C ASP A 232 7.43 -18.89 0.44
N LEU A 233 8.26 -17.94 0.01
CA LEU A 233 7.85 -16.68 -0.62
C LEU A 233 8.58 -16.45 -1.95
N PRO A 234 8.41 -17.34 -2.95
CA PRO A 234 9.25 -17.34 -4.13
C PRO A 234 9.06 -16.12 -5.04
N SER A 235 7.84 -15.55 -5.04
CA SER A 235 7.47 -14.41 -5.87
C SER A 235 7.69 -13.06 -5.20
N LEU A 236 8.09 -13.04 -3.93
CA LEU A 236 8.23 -11.78 -3.19
C LEU A 236 9.35 -10.93 -3.80
N ARG A 237 9.02 -9.66 -4.10
CA ARG A 237 9.93 -8.63 -4.64
C ARG A 237 9.96 -7.38 -3.77
N HIS A 238 8.88 -7.11 -3.05
CA HIS A 238 8.73 -5.88 -2.27
C HIS A 238 8.37 -6.24 -0.84
N LEU A 239 9.26 -5.89 0.09
CA LEU A 239 9.08 -6.19 1.50
C LEU A 239 9.08 -4.89 2.30
N TYR A 240 8.00 -4.67 3.04
CA TYR A 240 7.99 -3.79 4.20
C TYR A 240 7.94 -4.64 5.45
N ILE A 241 8.89 -4.44 6.35
CA ILE A 241 9.03 -5.19 7.60
C ILE A 241 9.24 -4.22 8.75
N GLY A 242 8.49 -4.36 9.83
CA GLY A 242 8.61 -3.48 10.99
C GLY A 242 8.43 -4.18 12.33
N ARG A 243 8.90 -3.51 13.38
CA ARG A 243 8.65 -3.93 14.77
C ARG A 243 7.56 -3.07 15.41
N GLY A 244 6.66 -3.73 16.11
CA GLY A 244 5.76 -3.14 17.09
C GLY A 244 6.52 -2.76 18.37
N HIS A 245 5.88 -1.94 19.19
CA HIS A 245 6.49 -1.35 20.40
C HIS A 245 6.90 -2.37 21.46
N THR A 246 6.29 -3.55 21.45
CA THR A 246 6.45 -4.62 22.44
C THR A 246 7.58 -5.61 22.11
N VAL A 247 8.16 -5.57 20.90
CA VAL A 247 9.25 -6.47 20.50
C VAL A 247 10.58 -5.77 20.68
N GLU A 248 11.48 -6.29 21.53
CA GLU A 248 12.83 -5.74 21.69
C GLU A 248 13.58 -5.67 20.34
N PRO A 249 14.32 -4.59 20.02
CA PRO A 249 14.93 -4.45 18.70
C PRO A 249 15.99 -5.53 18.39
N MET A 250 16.70 -6.05 19.39
CA MET A 250 17.65 -7.16 19.19
C MET A 250 16.91 -8.44 18.79
N THR A 251 15.84 -8.77 19.51
CA THR A 251 14.96 -9.89 19.20
C THR A 251 14.34 -9.77 17.81
N PHE A 252 13.85 -8.59 17.42
CA PHE A 252 13.35 -8.34 16.05
C PHE A 252 14.43 -8.61 15.00
N THR A 253 15.64 -8.13 15.23
CA THR A 253 16.74 -8.23 14.25
C THR A 253 17.16 -9.69 14.05
N VAL A 254 17.44 -10.41 15.13
CA VAL A 254 17.98 -11.78 15.09
C VAL A 254 16.92 -12.81 14.75
N SER A 255 15.72 -12.68 15.30
CA SER A 255 14.69 -13.72 15.23
C SER A 255 13.72 -13.55 14.08
N ILE A 256 13.65 -12.37 13.46
CA ILE A 256 12.64 -12.06 12.44
C ILE A 256 13.29 -11.51 11.18
N LEU A 257 13.98 -10.36 11.28
CA LEU A 257 14.54 -9.67 10.12
C LEU A 257 15.60 -10.52 9.41
N LEU A 258 16.65 -10.97 10.12
CA LEU A 258 17.74 -11.73 9.50
C LEU A 258 17.28 -13.06 8.87
N PRO A 259 16.48 -13.91 9.54
CA PRO A 259 15.91 -15.10 8.93
C PRO A 259 15.13 -14.79 7.65
N MET A 260 14.29 -13.75 7.69
CA MET A 260 13.51 -13.35 6.52
C MET A 260 14.41 -12.88 5.37
N LEU A 261 15.40 -12.02 5.63
CA LEU A 261 16.33 -11.55 4.60
C LEU A 261 17.18 -12.70 4.03
N ARG A 262 17.55 -13.71 4.82
CA ARG A 262 18.23 -14.91 4.30
C ARG A 262 17.36 -15.71 3.34
N LEU A 263 16.06 -15.76 3.58
CA LEU A 263 15.09 -16.50 2.77
C LEU A 263 14.72 -15.77 1.47
N VAL A 264 14.40 -14.47 1.55
CA VAL A 264 13.85 -13.71 0.42
C VAL A 264 14.79 -12.64 -0.13
N GLY A 265 15.83 -12.23 0.61
CA GLY A 265 16.64 -11.04 0.31
C GLY A 265 17.23 -11.01 -1.09
N ARG A 266 17.72 -12.15 -1.59
CA ARG A 266 18.28 -12.29 -2.96
C ARG A 266 17.30 -12.01 -4.10
N ARG A 267 16.00 -11.89 -3.81
CA ARG A 267 14.93 -11.63 -4.78
C ARG A 267 14.26 -10.28 -4.58
N LEU A 268 14.54 -9.61 -3.46
CA LEU A 268 13.92 -8.33 -3.13
C LEU A 268 14.47 -7.23 -4.06
N ARG A 269 13.55 -6.53 -4.72
CA ARG A 269 13.83 -5.27 -5.43
C ARG A 269 13.65 -4.06 -4.53
N SER A 270 12.74 -4.15 -3.55
CA SER A 270 12.54 -3.08 -2.58
C SER A 270 12.45 -3.63 -1.17
N LEU A 271 13.13 -2.99 -0.23
CA LEU A 271 13.17 -3.39 1.18
C LEU A 271 12.96 -2.17 2.09
N TYR A 272 11.93 -2.20 2.92
CA TYR A 272 11.62 -1.15 3.86
C TYR A 272 11.56 -1.69 5.27
N ILE A 273 12.48 -1.24 6.11
CA ILE A 273 12.61 -1.67 7.49
C ILE A 273 12.17 -0.53 8.40
N VAL A 274 11.17 -0.78 9.23
CA VAL A 274 10.67 0.20 10.20
C VAL A 274 10.92 -0.29 11.61
N ASN A 275 11.95 0.29 12.23
CA ASN A 275 12.36 -0.04 13.58
C ASN A 275 12.37 1.23 14.44
N ARG A 276 11.26 1.49 15.14
CA ARG A 276 11.11 2.61 16.09
C ARG A 276 12.00 2.38 17.32
N GLY A 277 13.29 2.66 17.23
CA GLY A 277 14.28 2.40 18.30
C GLY A 277 15.64 1.96 17.79
N GLY A 278 15.81 1.88 16.47
CA GLY A 278 17.07 1.50 15.85
C GLY A 278 17.32 0.00 15.88
N ILE A 279 18.12 -0.48 14.93
CA ILE A 279 18.54 -1.87 14.85
C ILE A 279 19.85 -2.00 15.66
N HIS A 280 19.84 -2.83 16.70
CA HIS A 280 20.94 -2.90 17.67
C HIS A 280 22.20 -3.57 17.12
N ALA A 281 22.05 -4.53 16.21
CA ALA A 281 23.17 -5.16 15.53
C ALA A 281 23.17 -4.69 14.09
N SER A 282 24.22 -3.96 13.70
CA SER A 282 24.52 -3.68 12.29
C SER A 282 24.28 -4.96 11.50
N VAL A 283 23.26 -4.96 10.63
CA VAL A 283 23.13 -5.94 9.55
C VAL A 283 24.26 -5.57 8.59
N ALA A 284 25.49 -5.87 9.02
CA ALA A 284 26.72 -5.28 8.49
C ALA A 284 26.90 -5.57 7.00
N ASP A 285 26.18 -6.57 6.54
CA ASP A 285 26.17 -7.08 5.19
C ASP A 285 24.73 -7.17 4.63
N ILE A 286 23.90 -6.15 4.88
CA ILE A 286 22.56 -6.07 4.26
C ILE A 286 22.63 -6.21 2.74
N TRP A 287 23.72 -5.72 2.14
CA TRP A 287 24.03 -5.83 0.72
C TRP A 287 24.29 -7.27 0.27
N ASN A 288 24.91 -8.12 1.10
CA ASN A 288 25.10 -9.55 0.78
C ASN A 288 23.80 -10.34 0.92
N LEU A 289 22.93 -9.93 1.86
CA LEU A 289 21.60 -10.51 2.02
C LEU A 289 20.67 -10.09 0.87
N CYS A 290 20.81 -8.86 0.38
CA CYS A 290 19.89 -8.23 -0.57
C CYS A 290 20.60 -7.67 -1.82
N PRO A 291 21.36 -8.49 -2.58
CA PRO A 291 22.25 -8.02 -3.64
C PRO A 291 21.55 -7.37 -4.85
N VAL A 292 20.24 -7.52 -4.98
CA VAL A 292 19.43 -7.01 -6.11
C VAL A 292 18.45 -5.92 -5.69
N VAL A 293 18.58 -5.40 -4.47
CA VAL A 293 17.72 -4.31 -3.98
C VAL A 293 18.04 -3.01 -4.72
N GLU A 294 17.01 -2.43 -5.32
CA GLU A 294 17.02 -1.15 -6.04
C GLU A 294 16.62 0.01 -5.10
N ARG A 295 15.73 -0.26 -4.13
CA ARG A 295 15.13 0.72 -3.24
C ARG A 295 15.18 0.26 -1.79
N ILE A 296 15.68 1.10 -0.89
CA ILE A 296 15.86 0.72 0.51
C ILE A 296 15.41 1.79 1.50
N ARG A 297 14.71 1.36 2.54
CA ARG A 297 14.59 2.06 3.83
C ARG A 297 15.25 1.19 4.90
N PRO A 298 16.46 1.51 5.36
CA PRO A 298 17.27 0.62 6.20
C PRO A 298 16.78 0.53 7.66
N GLY A 299 15.89 1.42 8.11
CA GLY A 299 15.37 1.47 9.48
C GLY A 299 16.38 1.94 10.54
N MET A 300 17.59 2.30 10.12
CA MET A 300 18.68 2.86 10.93
C MET A 300 19.66 3.61 10.04
N GLU A 301 20.65 4.26 10.65
CA GLU A 301 21.81 4.80 9.94
C GLU A 301 22.60 3.69 9.23
N VAL A 302 22.88 3.88 7.94
CA VAL A 302 23.67 2.94 7.13
C VAL A 302 25.15 3.21 7.40
N ARG A 303 25.85 2.34 8.13
CA ARG A 303 27.28 2.59 8.42
C ARG A 303 28.23 2.23 7.28
N LYS A 304 27.81 1.34 6.38
CA LYS A 304 28.62 0.89 5.24
C LYS A 304 27.87 1.18 3.94
N PRO A 305 28.47 1.93 3.00
CA PRO A 305 27.85 2.18 1.72
C PRO A 305 27.65 0.87 0.94
N PRO A 306 26.73 0.85 -0.03
CA PRO A 306 26.59 -0.28 -0.92
C PRO A 306 27.84 -0.46 -1.80
N PRO A 307 28.19 -1.71 -2.20
CA PRO A 307 29.26 -1.95 -3.16
C PRO A 307 29.05 -1.17 -4.47
N LEU A 308 30.14 -0.86 -5.18
CA LEU A 308 30.13 -0.06 -6.41
C LEU A 308 29.10 -0.50 -7.46
N ASN A 309 28.92 -1.80 -7.61
CA ASN A 309 28.03 -2.41 -8.61
C ASN A 309 26.64 -2.76 -8.06
N HIS A 310 26.31 -2.37 -6.83
CA HIS A 310 25.01 -2.66 -6.24
C HIS A 310 23.92 -1.80 -6.89
N PRO A 311 22.77 -2.35 -7.30
CA PRO A 311 21.75 -1.63 -8.07
C PRO A 311 20.93 -0.61 -7.26
N VAL A 312 21.32 -0.33 -6.01
CA VAL A 312 20.53 0.53 -5.14
C VAL A 312 20.64 1.96 -5.61
N HIS A 313 19.51 2.54 -6.00
CA HIS A 313 19.44 3.88 -6.55
C HIS A 313 18.44 4.78 -5.81
N THR A 314 17.63 4.23 -4.90
CA THR A 314 16.68 4.99 -4.08
C THR A 314 16.87 4.68 -2.60
N LEU A 315 17.11 5.72 -1.81
CA LEU A 315 17.17 5.67 -0.35
C LEU A 315 15.97 6.42 0.22
N SER A 316 15.17 5.75 1.04
CA SER A 316 14.15 6.38 1.87
C SER A 316 14.61 6.36 3.32
N THR A 317 14.68 7.51 3.96
CA THR A 317 15.21 7.59 5.32
C THR A 317 14.58 8.73 6.10
N PRO A 318 14.32 8.56 7.41
CA PRO A 318 14.13 9.68 8.31
C PRO A 318 15.34 10.61 8.25
N LEU A 319 15.09 11.91 8.36
CA LEU A 319 16.12 12.95 8.28
C LEU A 319 17.28 12.70 9.25
N GLN A 320 16.98 12.25 10.47
CA GLN A 320 17.97 12.00 11.52
C GLN A 320 18.93 10.84 11.25
N TYR A 321 18.66 10.00 10.25
CA TYR A 321 19.51 8.86 9.87
C TYR A 321 20.25 9.08 8.55
N PHE A 322 20.03 10.22 7.89
CA PHE A 322 20.73 10.56 6.66
C PHE A 322 22.14 11.06 6.98
N SER A 323 23.15 10.46 6.35
CA SER A 323 24.55 10.84 6.51
C SER A 323 25.20 11.11 5.16
N VAL A 324 25.73 12.32 4.98
CA VAL A 324 26.37 12.76 3.73
C VAL A 324 27.79 12.21 3.54
N THR A 325 28.37 11.60 4.57
CA THR A 325 29.73 11.07 4.52
C THR A 325 29.80 9.73 3.78
N LEU A 326 28.65 9.09 3.55
CA LEU A 326 28.58 7.81 2.84
C LEU A 326 28.54 8.06 1.34
N GLU A 327 29.50 7.47 0.64
CA GLU A 327 29.47 7.45 -0.82
C GLU A 327 28.50 6.38 -1.32
N TRP A 328 27.38 6.81 -1.87
CA TRP A 328 26.45 5.90 -2.54
C TRP A 328 26.63 6.04 -4.06
N PRO A 329 27.33 5.10 -4.72
CA PRO A 329 27.79 5.28 -6.09
C PRO A 329 26.64 5.37 -7.11
N ASN A 330 25.56 4.62 -6.87
CA ASN A 330 24.41 4.54 -7.79
C ASN A 330 23.17 5.30 -7.32
N LEU A 331 23.30 6.11 -6.26
CA LEU A 331 22.17 6.83 -5.68
C LEU A 331 21.67 7.92 -6.62
N ARG A 332 20.39 7.82 -6.98
CA ARG A 332 19.68 8.76 -7.87
C ARG A 332 18.52 9.45 -7.16
N ARG A 333 18.04 8.92 -6.04
CA ARG A 333 16.88 9.47 -5.35
C ARG A 333 16.98 9.30 -3.85
N VAL A 334 16.76 10.38 -3.12
CA VAL A 334 16.69 10.40 -1.66
C VAL A 334 15.30 10.91 -1.26
N ILE A 335 14.58 10.08 -0.51
CA ILE A 335 13.27 10.43 0.06
C ILE A 335 13.49 10.67 1.56
N LEU A 336 13.25 11.90 2.00
CA LEU A 336 13.36 12.31 3.39
C LEU A 336 12.01 12.18 4.08
N GLU A 337 11.88 11.22 4.99
CA GLU A 337 10.61 10.87 5.61
C GLU A 337 10.35 11.69 6.87
N ASN A 338 9.08 12.05 7.10
CA ASN A 338 8.66 12.88 8.24
C ASN A 338 9.53 14.14 8.38
N ALA A 339 9.95 14.71 7.26
CA ALA A 339 10.66 15.96 7.31
C ALA A 339 9.67 17.00 7.85
N SER A 340 9.82 17.31 9.14
CA SER A 340 9.10 18.42 9.77
C SER A 340 9.23 19.65 8.87
N PRO A 341 8.23 20.56 8.83
CA PRO A 341 8.42 21.85 8.16
C PRO A 341 9.68 22.58 8.63
N TYR A 342 10.22 22.20 9.79
CA TYR A 342 11.50 22.64 10.30
C TYR A 342 12.60 21.60 10.05
N VAL A 343 13.26 21.69 8.88
CA VAL A 343 14.57 21.08 8.66
C VAL A 343 15.61 21.96 9.35
N PRO A 344 16.41 21.45 10.31
CA PRO A 344 17.46 22.23 10.96
C PRO A 344 18.44 22.84 9.95
N ASP A 345 18.92 24.06 10.19
CA ASP A 345 19.73 24.80 9.21
C ASP A 345 21.10 24.16 8.94
N ASP A 346 21.68 23.49 9.94
CA ASP A 346 22.85 22.64 9.80
C ASP A 346 22.61 21.46 8.84
N THR A 347 21.42 20.86 8.91
CA THR A 347 20.98 19.79 8.01
C THR A 347 20.74 20.32 6.60
N LYS A 348 20.15 21.51 6.43
CA LYS A 348 20.03 22.16 5.12
C LYS A 348 21.40 22.43 4.52
N ALA A 349 22.32 23.03 5.28
CA ALA A 349 23.68 23.31 4.83
C ALA A 349 24.45 22.03 4.46
N MET A 350 24.22 20.94 5.21
CA MET A 350 24.75 19.62 4.90
C MET A 350 24.21 19.08 3.57
N LEU A 351 22.89 19.13 3.35
CA LEU A 351 22.24 18.70 2.11
C LEU A 351 22.66 19.55 0.91
N VAL A 352 22.85 20.86 1.09
CA VAL A 352 23.40 21.76 0.07
C VAL A 352 24.81 21.34 -0.31
N ARG A 353 25.71 21.14 0.64
CA ARG A 353 27.10 20.72 0.34
C ARG A 353 27.14 19.38 -0.39
N TRP A 354 26.29 18.45 0.03
CA TRP A 354 26.17 17.14 -0.64
C TRP A 354 25.58 17.27 -2.05
N SER A 355 24.55 18.10 -2.22
CA SER A 355 23.98 18.45 -3.53
C SER A 355 25.05 19.01 -4.47
N GLU A 356 25.89 19.91 -3.97
CA GLU A 356 26.97 20.53 -4.74
C GLU A 356 28.08 19.53 -5.10
N SER A 357 28.41 18.60 -4.21
CA SER A 357 29.40 17.55 -4.50
C SER A 357 28.90 16.51 -5.50
N LYS A 358 27.59 16.43 -5.72
CA LYS A 358 26.93 15.50 -6.65
C LYS A 358 26.41 16.16 -7.93
N LYS A 359 26.83 17.40 -8.26
CA LYS A 359 26.39 18.16 -9.46
C LYS A 359 26.56 17.41 -10.80
N MET A 360 27.39 16.38 -10.88
CA MET A 360 27.57 15.58 -12.10
C MET A 360 26.65 14.35 -12.19
N CYS A 361 25.87 14.05 -11.16
CA CYS A 361 24.92 12.94 -11.15
C CYS A 361 23.49 13.45 -11.33
N SER A 362 22.66 12.75 -12.10
CA SER A 362 21.22 12.98 -12.11
C SER A 362 20.62 12.41 -10.82
N TRP A 363 20.37 13.25 -9.82
CA TRP A 363 19.72 12.83 -8.58
C TRP A 363 18.57 13.76 -8.17
N SER A 364 17.63 13.25 -7.37
CA SER A 364 16.52 14.01 -6.78
C SER A 364 16.48 13.90 -5.26
N LEU A 365 16.10 15.01 -4.60
CA LEU A 365 15.68 15.04 -3.20
C LEU A 365 14.18 15.24 -3.18
N GLU A 366 13.48 14.41 -2.42
CA GLU A 366 12.03 14.48 -2.28
C GLU A 366 11.64 14.28 -0.82
N ASP A 367 10.49 14.81 -0.42
CA ASP A 367 9.85 14.43 0.83
C ASP A 367 8.96 13.19 0.66
N ASP A 368 8.34 12.76 1.76
CA ASP A 368 7.38 11.66 1.79
C ASP A 368 6.00 12.01 1.20
N LYS A 369 5.89 13.10 0.44
CA LYS A 369 4.74 13.42 -0.40
C LYS A 369 5.12 13.43 -1.88
N GLY A 370 6.39 13.17 -2.20
CA GLY A 370 6.94 13.28 -3.55
C GLY A 370 7.17 14.72 -4.00
N GLU A 371 7.14 15.71 -3.11
CA GLU A 371 7.50 17.07 -3.48
C GLU A 371 9.01 17.19 -3.66
N TYR A 372 9.44 17.72 -4.81
CA TYR A 372 10.85 17.91 -5.11
C TYR A 372 11.43 19.04 -4.28
N TRP A 373 12.52 18.72 -3.58
CA TRP A 373 13.28 19.68 -2.81
C TRP A 373 14.49 20.11 -3.62
N ASP A 374 14.64 21.42 -3.81
CA ASP A 374 15.80 22.02 -4.45
C ASP A 374 16.69 22.66 -3.38
N PRO A 375 17.77 21.98 -2.92
CA PRO A 375 18.64 22.55 -1.89
C PRO A 375 19.26 23.88 -2.32
N SER A 376 19.41 24.13 -3.63
CA SER A 376 19.99 25.40 -4.11
C SER A 376 19.11 26.61 -3.77
N LYS A 377 17.80 26.42 -3.65
CA LYS A 377 16.84 27.46 -3.26
C LYS A 377 16.88 27.77 -1.77
N TRP A 378 17.51 26.92 -0.95
CA TRP A 378 17.65 27.16 0.50
C TRP A 378 18.75 28.17 0.83
N LYS A 379 19.55 28.61 -0.15
CA LYS A 379 20.62 29.60 0.05
C LYS A 379 20.13 31.05 0.24
N ALA A 380 18.81 31.31 0.27
CA ALA A 380 18.24 32.64 0.03
C ALA A 380 17.63 33.38 1.24
N SER A 381 17.87 32.95 2.49
CA SER A 381 17.30 33.62 3.67
C SER A 381 18.33 33.86 4.79
N GLN A 382 19.49 34.44 4.42
CA GLN A 382 20.44 35.01 5.38
C GLN A 382 20.31 36.53 5.42
#